data_AF-A0A933SLU4-F1
#
_entry.id   AF-A0A933SLU4-F1
#
_cell.length_a   1.000
_cell.length_b   1.000
_cell.length_c   1.000
_cell.angle_alpha   90.00
_cell.angle_beta   90.00
_cell.angle_gamma   90.00
#
_symmetry.space_group_name_H-M   'P 1'
#
loop_
_entity.id
_entity.type
_entity.pdbx_description
1 polymer ?
#
loop_
_entity_poly.entity_id
_entity_poly.type
_entity_poly.pdbx_seq_one_letter_code
_entity_poly.pdbx_strand_id
1 'polypeptide(L)' 'MKTVKYMDEDIVIKKALDALIKALGPVEAIRFINIPKKKRMDSIRRHKEWQKLLNKTKFFDEVFAE' A
#
# COMPACT_ATOMS: atom_id res chain seq x y z
N MET A 1 -11.72 2.90 27.19
CA MET A 1 -11.53 2.38 25.80
C MET A 1 -12.39 1.15 25.64
N LYS A 2 -13.33 1.11 24.69
CA LYS A 2 -14.08 -0.12 24.39
C LYS A 2 -13.10 -1.14 23.79
N THR A 3 -12.97 -2.29 24.43
CA THR A 3 -12.18 -3.41 23.92
C THR A 3 -12.85 -3.93 22.64
N VAL A 4 -12.22 -3.68 21.49
CA VAL A 4 -12.69 -4.22 20.22
C VAL A 4 -12.39 -5.71 20.23
N LYS A 5 -13.42 -6.53 20.44
CA LYS A 5 -13.30 -7.97 20.27
C LYS A 5 -13.28 -8.27 18.78
N TYR A 6 -12.11 -8.65 18.26
CA TYR A 6 -12.00 -9.12 16.88
C TYR A 6 -12.79 -10.41 16.68
N MET A 7 -13.24 -10.62 15.45
CA MET A 7 -13.75 -11.91 15.04
C MET A 7 -12.63 -12.94 15.06
N ASP A 8 -13.03 -14.20 15.25
CA ASP A 8 -12.15 -15.35 15.08
C ASP A 8 -11.54 -15.39 13.66
N GLU A 9 -10.27 -15.77 13.57
CA GLU A 9 -9.50 -15.72 12.31
C GLU A 9 -10.11 -16.61 11.23
N ASP A 10 -10.54 -17.83 11.58
CA ASP A 10 -11.13 -18.76 10.61
C ASP A 10 -12.45 -18.22 10.08
N ILE A 11 -13.25 -17.59 10.95
CA ILE A 11 -14.50 -16.94 10.55
C ILE A 11 -14.23 -15.76 9.62
N VAL A 12 -13.20 -14.95 9.88
CA VAL A 12 -12.81 -13.83 9.01
C VAL A 12 -12.36 -14.33 7.65
N ILE A 13 -11.48 -15.32 7.61
CA ILE A 13 -10.94 -15.88 6.37
C ILE A 13 -12.08 -16.43 5.50
N LYS A 14 -12.99 -17.22 6.08
CA LYS A 14 -14.12 -17.80 5.36
C LYS A 14 -15.02 -16.72 4.76
N LYS A 15 -15.43 -15.73 5.56
CA LYS A 15 -16.28 -14.63 5.06
C LYS A 15 -15.60 -13.80 3.98
N ALA A 16 -14.30 -13.56 4.10
CA ALA A 16 -13.53 -12.83 3.11
C ALA A 16 -13.45 -13.58 1.78
N LEU A 17 -13.20 -14.89 1.81
CA LEU A 17 -13.18 -15.74 0.62
C LEU A 17 -14.55 -15.76 -0.07
N ASP A 18 -15.63 -15.97 0.70
CA ASP A 18 -17.00 -15.97 0.16
C ASP A 18 -17.34 -14.63 -0.52
N ALA A 19 -16.98 -13.51 0.11
CA ALA A 19 -17.20 -12.18 -0.45
C ALA A 19 -16.39 -11.94 -1.73
N LEU A 20 -15.11 -12.34 -1.74
CA LEU A 20 -14.23 -12.19 -2.91
C LEU A 20 -14.70 -13.05 -4.08
N ILE A 21 -15.03 -14.32 -3.85
CA ILE A 21 -15.52 -15.23 -4.90
C ILE A 21 -16.85 -14.73 -5.45
N LYS A 22 -17.76 -14.24 -4.60
CA LYS A 22 -19.04 -13.68 -5.04
C LYS A 22 -18.86 -12.42 -5.89
N ALA A 23 -17.91 -11.56 -5.57
CA ALA A 23 -17.70 -10.29 -6.26
C ALA A 23 -16.88 -10.40 -7.55
N LEU A 24 -15.84 -11.26 -7.55
CA LEU A 24 -14.84 -11.31 -8.61
C LEU A 24 -14.89 -12.61 -9.42
N GLY A 25 -15.58 -13.63 -8.91
CA GLY A 25 -15.43 -15.01 -9.39
C GLY A 25 -14.16 -15.67 -8.83
N PRO A 26 -14.09 -17.02 -8.89
CA PRO A 26 -13.01 -17.77 -8.25
C PRO A 26 -11.61 -17.46 -8.82
N VAL A 27 -11.51 -17.24 -10.14
CA VAL A 27 -10.22 -16.99 -10.81
C VAL A 27 -9.62 -15.65 -10.38
N GLU A 28 -10.39 -14.56 -10.47
CA GLU A 28 -9.90 -13.23 -10.08
C GLU A 28 -9.76 -13.08 -8.56
N ALA A 29 -10.57 -13.79 -7.76
CA ALA A 29 -10.39 -13.85 -6.30
C ALA A 29 -9.03 -14.46 -5.92
N ILE A 30 -8.66 -15.59 -6.53
CA ILE A 30 -7.35 -16.23 -6.31
C ILE A 30 -6.21 -15.33 -6.80
N ARG A 31 -6.37 -14.71 -7.98
CA ARG A 31 -5.40 -13.74 -8.49
C ARG A 31 -5.18 -12.60 -7.50
N PHE A 32 -6.26 -12.00 -6.99
CA PHE A 32 -6.22 -10.91 -6.02
C PHE A 32 -5.43 -11.27 -4.74
N ILE A 33 -5.72 -12.44 -4.16
CA ILE A 33 -5.02 -12.93 -2.95
C ILE A 33 -3.52 -13.06 -3.19
N ASN A 34 -3.14 -13.45 -4.41
CA ASN A 34 -1.74 -13.64 -4.81
C ASN A 34 -1.08 -12.39 -5.41
N ILE A 35 -1.78 -11.24 -5.51
CA ILE A 35 -1.15 -10.01 -5.98
C ILE A 35 -0.01 -9.70 -5.01
N PRO A 36 1.25 -9.67 -5.48
CA PRO A 36 2.36 -9.31 -4.61
C PRO A 36 2.10 -7.90 -4.10
N LYS A 37 1.96 -7.76 -2.79
CA LYS A 37 1.85 -6.43 -2.16
C LYS A 37 3.01 -5.60 -2.69
N LYS A 38 2.71 -4.49 -3.37
CA LYS A 38 3.74 -3.54 -3.81
C LYS A 38 4.56 -3.21 -2.58
N LYS A 39 5.80 -3.72 -2.51
CA LYS A 39 6.66 -3.48 -1.35
C LYS A 39 6.68 -1.97 -1.16
N ARG A 40 6.35 -1.52 0.05
CA ARG A 40 6.49 -0.11 0.40
C ARG A 40 7.91 0.28 -0.01
N MET A 41 8.03 1.22 -0.93
CA MET A 41 9.33 1.78 -1.25
C MET A 41 9.89 2.36 0.04
N ASP A 42 11.07 1.89 0.45
CA ASP A 42 11.74 2.39 1.64
C ASP A 42 11.94 3.90 1.52
N SER A 43 12.01 4.58 2.67
CA SER A 43 12.09 6.04 2.73
C SER A 43 13.29 6.57 1.95
N ILE A 44 14.42 5.85 1.95
CA ILE A 44 15.65 6.24 1.26
C ILE A 44 15.45 6.18 -0.25
N ARG A 45 14.93 5.08 -0.78
CA ARG A 45 14.68 4.93 -2.21
C ARG A 45 13.63 5.94 -2.70
N ARG A 46 12.58 6.18 -1.91
CA ARG A 46 11.58 7.22 -2.20
C ARG A 46 12.20 8.61 -2.24
N HIS A 47 13.05 8.94 -1.27
CA HIS A 47 13.74 10.23 -1.21
C HIS A 47 14.70 10.41 -2.39
N LYS A 48 15.45 9.36 -2.76
CA LYS A 48 16.33 9.39 -3.94
C LYS A 48 15.55 9.60 -5.24
N GLU A 49 14.41 8.94 -5.41
CA GLU A 49 13.55 9.17 -6.59
C GLU A 49 13.00 10.59 -6.60
N TRP A 50 12.56 11.11 -5.46
CA TRP A 50 12.14 12.51 -5.34
C TRP A 50 13.29 13.49 -5.67
N GLN A 51 14.50 13.27 -5.15
CA GLN A 51 15.67 14.10 -5.44
C GLN A 51 16.04 14.12 -6.93
N LYS A 52 15.87 13.00 -7.64
CA LYS A 52 16.14 12.93 -9.09
C LYS A 52 15.20 13.82 -9.90
N LEU A 53 14.01 14.12 -9.39
CA LEU A 53 13.02 14.98 -10.06
C LEU A 53 13.26 16.47 -9.78
N LEU A 54 14.16 16.82 -8.87
CA LEU A 54 14.44 18.22 -8.54
C LEU A 54 15.43 18.84 -9.50
N ASN A 55 15.12 20.05 -9.94
CA ASN A 55 16.13 20.95 -10.47
C ASN A 55 16.91 21.53 -9.28
N LYS A 56 18.13 21.05 -9.08
CA LYS A 56 18.99 21.47 -7.96
C LYS A 56 19.17 22.98 -7.90
N THR A 57 19.46 23.62 -9.04
CA THR A 57 19.72 25.05 -9.11
C THR A 57 18.51 25.83 -8.64
N LYS A 58 17.34 25.56 -9.22
CA LYS A 58 16.07 26.20 -8.81
C LYS A 58 15.76 25.98 -7.33
N PHE A 59 15.97 24.77 -6.82
CA PHE A 59 15.72 24.46 -5.41
C PHE A 59 16.66 25.24 -4.49
N PHE A 60 17.95 25.31 -4.82
CA PHE A 60 18.92 26.07 -4.02
C PHE A 60 18.61 27.57 -4.08
N ASP A 61 18.27 28.09 -5.25
CA ASP A 61 17.87 29.48 -5.42
C ASP A 61 16.62 29.82 -4.60
N GLU A 62 15.62 28.93 -4.51
CA GLU A 62 14.40 29.16 -3.71
C GLU A 62 14.61 29.04 -2.20
N VAL A 63 15.46 28.11 -1.74
CA VAL A 63 15.65 27.83 -0.30
C VAL A 63 16.69 28.72 0.35
N PHE A 64 17.69 29.14 -0.42
CA PHE A 64 18.82 29.93 0.06
C PHE A 64 18.85 31.35 -0.52
N ALA A 65 17.79 31.79 -1.21
CA ALA A 65 17.60 33.22 -1.47
C ALA A 65 17.32 33.95 -0.15
N GLU A 66 18.21 34.89 0.20
CA GLU A 66 17.98 35.93 1.20
C GLU A 66 16.97 36.97 0.71
#